data_AF-A0AA86UUT0-F1
#
_entry.id   AF-A0AA86UUT0-F1
#
_cell.length_a   1.000
_cell.length_b   1.000
_cell.length_c   1.000
_cell.angle_alpha   90.00
_cell.angle_beta   90.00
_cell.angle_gamma   90.00
#
_symmetry.space_group_name_H-M   'P 1'
#
loop_
_entity.id
_entity.type
_entity.pdbx_description
1 polymer ?
#
loop_
_entity_poly.entity_id
_entity_poly.type
_entity_poly.pdbx_seq_one_letter_code
_entity_poly.pdbx_strand_id
1 'polypeptide(L)'
;MSDVWFTACIKNDVPRLIELSKSFKNARDKRPSDPAKQIFQGFTALHYACYFNCAPSVQYLLNLEADDLTNSAHQIQAPGFSKFSKCKLHSNSSCLQIALLRASAQSINCILQYIDSHDTKIVGNIDDSGFNNLVTASMCHGTIVKSVFFNKKLLQTELPKIRTGNFTPVMNAAYYGRPLVAAIFVKLSQQKEFQEFIFKQLLTRDEQKLTCIEICQSEIDYVKYGTSLAYKKQVIQQYRKLMRRAFTWAESKGYKVDDFLKKNQQKKLQKVEKIQMIINNNLLLLEQQSQDLASHVLVQLALQQNQPLSDQQVQLYIFQLFFVYFINLLLLNISLVLDIPMYVRRTSSGIHLRRTICVSKEAMERLPLSNPEGSLMACPQPYRSLMMPAQHFEPGDFTFRNRFGRAEKIKIQI
;
A
#
# COMPACT_ATOMS: atom_id res chain seq x y z
N MET A 1 -28.38 38.62 -4.83
CA MET A 1 -28.82 38.51 -3.43
C MET A 1 -28.50 37.17 -2.78
N SER A 2 -28.58 36.01 -3.44
CA SER A 2 -28.20 34.72 -2.81
C SER A 2 -26.71 34.65 -2.38
N ASP A 3 -25.84 35.48 -2.96
CA ASP A 3 -24.42 35.50 -2.63
C ASP A 3 -24.13 35.87 -1.15
N VAL A 4 -24.95 36.74 -0.54
CA VAL A 4 -24.73 37.13 0.86
C VAL A 4 -24.98 35.96 1.83
N TRP A 5 -25.87 35.02 1.47
CA TRP A 5 -26.15 33.81 2.24
C TRP A 5 -24.95 32.88 2.28
N PHE A 6 -24.41 32.54 1.11
CA PHE A 6 -23.23 31.68 1.01
C PHE A 6 -21.99 32.36 1.57
N THR A 7 -21.84 33.68 1.38
CA THR A 7 -20.73 34.45 1.96
C THR A 7 -20.75 34.45 3.49
N ALA A 8 -21.92 34.66 4.12
CA ALA A 8 -22.06 34.58 5.57
C ALA A 8 -21.67 33.19 6.10
N CYS A 9 -22.07 32.14 5.38
CA CYS A 9 -21.71 30.76 5.70
C CYS A 9 -20.19 30.52 5.66
N ILE A 10 -19.54 30.91 4.57
CA ILE A 10 -18.09 30.73 4.35
C ILE A 10 -17.28 31.54 5.37
N LYS A 11 -17.77 32.73 5.74
CA LYS A 11 -17.17 33.59 6.78
C LYS A 11 -17.45 33.12 8.20
N ASN A 12 -18.25 32.07 8.36
CA ASN A 12 -18.67 31.55 9.66
C ASN A 12 -19.42 32.58 10.54
N ASP A 13 -20.20 33.46 9.90
CA ASP A 13 -21.00 34.52 10.53
C ASP A 13 -22.40 33.99 10.88
N VAL A 14 -22.48 33.25 11.98
CA VAL A 14 -23.72 32.60 12.44
C VAL A 14 -24.85 33.60 12.74
N PRO A 15 -24.64 34.75 13.39
CA PRO A 15 -25.70 35.75 13.58
C PRO A 15 -26.31 36.21 12.25
N ARG A 16 -25.47 36.46 11.24
CA ARG A 16 -25.96 36.85 9.91
C ARG A 16 -26.68 35.69 9.21
N LEU A 17 -26.24 34.45 9.40
CA LEU A 17 -26.98 33.27 8.92
C LEU A 17 -28.36 33.17 9.59
N ILE A 18 -28.47 33.44 10.89
CA ILE A 18 -29.76 33.42 11.58
C ILE A 18 -30.73 34.44 10.95
N GLU A 19 -30.26 35.67 10.73
CA GLU A 19 -31.05 36.72 10.09
C GLU A 19 -31.49 36.34 8.67
N LEU A 20 -30.56 35.86 7.85
CA LEU A 20 -30.79 35.55 6.43
C LEU A 20 -31.59 34.24 6.22
N SER A 21 -31.61 33.33 7.19
CA SER A 21 -32.26 32.01 7.06
C SER A 21 -33.77 32.10 6.79
N LYS A 22 -34.41 33.19 7.22
CA LYS A 22 -35.83 33.46 6.94
C LYS A 22 -36.14 33.51 5.44
N SER A 23 -35.19 33.99 4.64
CA SER A 23 -35.35 34.19 3.20
C SER A 23 -34.59 33.18 2.34
N PHE A 24 -33.53 32.57 2.88
CA PHE A 24 -32.58 31.77 2.09
C PHE A 24 -32.36 30.34 2.58
N LYS A 25 -33.08 29.84 3.59
CA LYS A 25 -32.98 28.41 3.97
C LYS A 25 -33.22 27.50 2.76
N ASN A 26 -32.38 26.48 2.60
CA ASN A 26 -32.41 25.52 1.49
C ASN A 26 -32.16 26.17 0.11
N ALA A 27 -31.70 27.43 0.08
CA ALA A 27 -31.30 28.07 -1.17
C ALA A 27 -30.07 27.36 -1.73
N ARG A 28 -30.13 27.08 -3.03
CA ARG A 28 -29.03 26.49 -3.78
C ARG A 28 -28.31 27.55 -4.58
N ASP A 29 -27.00 27.42 -4.66
CA ASP A 29 -26.16 28.36 -5.37
C ASP A 29 -26.45 28.29 -6.87
N LYS A 30 -27.01 29.35 -7.43
CA LYS A 30 -27.36 29.40 -8.86
C LYS A 30 -26.20 29.88 -9.72
N ARG A 31 -25.10 30.37 -9.12
CA ARG A 31 -23.94 30.85 -9.86
C ARG A 31 -23.32 29.70 -10.66
N PRO A 32 -22.78 29.96 -11.87
CA PRO A 32 -22.03 28.96 -12.60
C PRO A 32 -20.86 28.43 -11.75
N SER A 33 -20.59 27.13 -11.84
CA SER A 33 -19.48 26.53 -11.11
C SER A 33 -18.15 27.12 -11.58
N ASP A 34 -17.34 27.61 -10.64
CA ASP A 34 -16.00 28.13 -10.87
C ASP A 34 -15.07 27.51 -9.81
N PRO A 35 -14.36 26.41 -10.14
CA PRO A 35 -13.46 25.74 -9.20
C PRO A 35 -12.29 26.62 -8.72
N ALA A 36 -11.90 27.65 -9.47
CA ALA A 36 -10.84 28.57 -9.06
C ALA A 36 -11.33 29.51 -7.95
N LYS A 37 -12.58 29.98 -8.06
CA LYS A 37 -13.26 30.77 -7.02
C LYS A 37 -13.95 29.91 -5.95
N GLN A 38 -13.89 28.58 -6.10
CA GLN A 38 -14.53 27.62 -5.21
C GLN A 38 -16.05 27.84 -5.11
N ILE A 39 -16.66 28.17 -6.25
CA ILE A 39 -18.11 28.29 -6.42
C ILE A 39 -18.61 27.01 -7.09
N PHE A 40 -19.61 26.37 -6.50
CA PHE A 40 -20.18 25.11 -6.97
C PHE A 40 -21.69 25.27 -7.14
N GLN A 41 -22.16 25.24 -8.38
CA GLN A 41 -23.57 25.39 -8.69
C GLN A 41 -24.39 24.29 -8.04
N GLY A 42 -25.41 24.66 -7.27
CA GLY A 42 -26.33 23.73 -6.64
C GLY A 42 -25.92 23.25 -5.24
N PHE A 43 -24.78 23.72 -4.74
CA PHE A 43 -24.45 23.63 -3.31
C PHE A 43 -25.44 24.46 -2.47
N THR A 44 -25.75 23.95 -1.28
CA THR A 44 -26.47 24.68 -0.24
C THR A 44 -25.46 25.38 0.67
N ALA A 45 -25.91 26.17 1.64
CA ALA A 45 -24.98 26.76 2.60
C ALA A 45 -24.29 25.66 3.42
N LEU A 46 -24.99 24.61 3.83
CA LEU A 46 -24.40 23.50 4.59
C LEU A 46 -23.28 22.80 3.81
N HIS A 47 -23.44 22.61 2.50
CA HIS A 47 -22.39 22.06 1.64
C HIS A 47 -21.12 22.94 1.66
N TYR A 48 -21.27 24.26 1.56
CA TYR A 48 -20.15 25.19 1.68
C TYR A 48 -19.54 25.19 3.08
N ALA A 49 -20.36 25.19 4.14
CA ALA A 49 -19.88 25.13 5.52
C ALA A 49 -18.97 23.90 5.74
N CYS A 50 -19.41 22.73 5.25
CA CYS A 50 -18.63 21.50 5.30
C CYS A 50 -17.36 21.59 4.43
N TYR A 51 -17.45 22.22 3.26
CA TYR A 51 -16.33 22.36 2.35
C TYR A 51 -15.18 23.20 2.93
N PHE A 52 -15.53 24.28 3.63
CA PHE A 52 -14.61 25.24 4.26
C PHE A 52 -14.30 24.94 5.73
N ASN A 53 -14.88 23.88 6.29
CA ASN A 53 -14.74 23.48 7.69
C ASN A 53 -15.22 24.55 8.70
N CYS A 54 -16.32 25.24 8.41
CA CYS A 54 -16.92 26.27 9.26
C CYS A 54 -17.87 25.64 10.29
N ALA A 55 -17.33 25.05 11.36
CA ALA A 55 -18.10 24.21 12.28
C ALA A 55 -19.32 24.90 12.95
N PRO A 56 -19.24 26.16 13.43
CA PRO A 56 -20.42 26.87 13.94
C PRO A 56 -21.53 27.04 12.88
N SER A 57 -21.18 27.39 11.64
CA SER A 57 -22.15 27.40 10.53
C SER A 57 -22.74 26.01 10.29
N VAL A 58 -21.92 24.94 10.31
CA VAL A 58 -22.41 23.56 10.15
C VAL A 58 -23.43 23.21 11.22
N GLN A 59 -23.13 23.47 12.50
CA GLN A 59 -24.04 23.18 13.62
C GLN A 59 -25.39 23.87 13.46
N TYR A 60 -25.38 25.15 13.05
CA TYR A 60 -26.61 25.90 12.80
C TYR A 60 -27.38 25.32 11.61
N LEU A 61 -26.70 25.12 10.48
CA LEU A 61 -27.31 24.73 9.20
C LEU A 61 -27.78 23.28 9.16
N LEU A 62 -27.25 22.39 10.01
CA LEU A 62 -27.74 21.00 10.11
C LEU A 62 -29.23 20.93 10.45
N ASN A 63 -29.75 21.86 11.25
CA ASN A 63 -31.18 21.90 11.56
C ASN A 63 -32.07 22.36 10.39
N LEU A 64 -31.47 22.88 9.32
CA LEU A 64 -32.18 23.46 8.18
C LEU A 64 -32.00 22.61 6.92
N GLU A 65 -30.78 22.17 6.66
CA GLU A 65 -30.32 21.67 5.36
C GLU A 65 -29.67 20.28 5.45
N ALA A 66 -29.72 19.56 6.59
CA ALA A 66 -29.02 18.27 6.76
C ALA A 66 -29.34 17.22 5.68
N ASP A 67 -30.59 17.19 5.24
CA ASP A 67 -31.08 16.21 4.26
C ASP A 67 -30.92 16.67 2.80
N ASP A 68 -30.39 17.88 2.57
CA ASP A 68 -30.09 18.33 1.22
C ASP A 68 -28.87 17.58 0.66
N LEU A 69 -29.00 17.15 -0.59
CA LEU A 69 -27.91 16.52 -1.35
C LEU A 69 -27.44 17.45 -2.47
N THR A 70 -26.22 17.25 -2.98
CA THR A 70 -25.76 17.95 -4.18
C THR A 70 -26.64 17.59 -5.39
N ASN A 71 -26.94 18.55 -6.27
CA ASN A 71 -27.77 18.29 -7.45
C ASN A 71 -26.96 18.09 -8.74
N SER A 72 -25.65 18.30 -8.69
CA SER A 72 -24.75 18.17 -9.84
C SER A 72 -23.37 17.72 -9.38
N ALA A 73 -22.60 17.17 -10.33
CA ALA A 73 -21.24 16.72 -10.07
C ALA A 73 -20.25 17.88 -10.22
N HIS A 74 -19.23 17.91 -9.36
CA HIS A 74 -18.21 18.96 -9.35
C HIS A 74 -16.82 18.38 -9.17
N GLN A 75 -15.82 19.07 -9.73
CA GLN A 75 -14.43 18.80 -9.36
C GLN A 75 -14.07 19.63 -8.13
N ILE A 76 -13.80 18.96 -7.01
CA ILE A 76 -13.45 19.60 -5.73
C ILE A 76 -12.03 19.30 -5.31
N GLN A 77 -11.44 20.19 -4.52
CA GLN A 77 -10.21 19.89 -3.79
C GLN A 77 -10.47 18.83 -2.74
N ALA A 78 -9.61 17.83 -2.61
CA ALA A 78 -9.90 16.64 -1.83
C ALA A 78 -8.72 16.17 -0.96
N PRO A 79 -8.25 17.01 -0.01
CA PRO A 79 -7.14 16.72 0.89
C PRO A 79 -7.39 15.53 1.80
N GLY A 80 -8.63 15.04 1.93
CA GLY A 80 -8.94 13.78 2.58
C GLY A 80 -8.39 12.57 1.83
N PHE A 81 -8.26 12.63 0.50
CA PHE A 81 -7.58 11.58 -0.29
C PHE A 81 -6.07 11.77 -0.34
N SER A 82 -5.64 12.99 -0.65
CA SER A 82 -4.24 13.39 -0.81
C SER A 82 -4.16 14.91 -0.85
N LYS A 83 -3.09 15.49 -0.30
CA LYS A 83 -2.92 16.93 -0.06
C LYS A 83 -3.21 17.82 -1.27
N PHE A 84 -2.90 17.37 -2.48
CA PHE A 84 -3.02 18.16 -3.71
C PHE A 84 -4.05 17.62 -4.70
N SER A 85 -4.85 16.64 -4.29
CA SER A 85 -5.70 15.93 -5.21
C SER A 85 -7.03 16.63 -5.39
N LYS A 86 -7.46 16.68 -6.66
CA LYS A 86 -8.83 17.00 -7.03
C LYS A 86 -9.58 15.68 -7.24
N CYS A 87 -10.84 15.63 -6.82
CA CYS A 87 -11.70 14.50 -7.08
C CYS A 87 -13.02 14.97 -7.71
N LYS A 88 -13.69 14.07 -8.43
CA LYS A 88 -15.05 14.30 -8.88
C LYS A 88 -15.99 13.96 -7.71
N LEU A 89 -16.62 14.97 -7.15
CA LEU A 89 -17.77 14.82 -6.26
C LEU A 89 -18.99 14.59 -7.15
N HIS A 90 -19.73 13.52 -6.92
CA HIS A 90 -20.91 13.20 -7.72
C HIS A 90 -22.14 13.95 -7.22
N SER A 91 -23.16 14.08 -8.07
CA SER A 91 -24.50 14.48 -7.63
C SER A 91 -25.03 13.48 -6.60
N ASN A 92 -26.02 13.91 -5.83
CA ASN A 92 -26.57 13.20 -4.69
C ASN A 92 -25.55 12.92 -3.55
N SER A 93 -24.46 13.67 -3.49
CA SER A 93 -23.52 13.58 -2.36
C SER A 93 -24.07 14.29 -1.11
N SER A 94 -23.87 13.70 0.06
CA SER A 94 -24.25 14.29 1.35
C SER A 94 -23.21 15.32 1.84
N CYS A 95 -23.60 16.13 2.83
CA CYS A 95 -22.70 17.04 3.52
C CYS A 95 -21.53 16.31 4.21
N LEU A 96 -21.74 15.08 4.70
CA LEU A 96 -20.69 14.25 5.32
C LEU A 96 -19.66 13.77 4.29
N GLN A 97 -20.10 13.38 3.09
CA GLN A 97 -19.18 13.01 2.01
C GLN A 97 -18.29 14.20 1.65
N ILE A 98 -18.85 15.40 1.48
CA ILE A 98 -18.07 16.62 1.21
C ILE A 98 -17.05 16.88 2.34
N ALA A 99 -17.48 16.81 3.60
CA ALA A 99 -16.61 17.03 4.75
C ALA A 99 -15.45 16.01 4.82
N LEU A 100 -15.72 14.73 4.49
CA LEU A 100 -14.70 13.68 4.43
C LEU A 100 -13.67 13.96 3.34
N LEU A 101 -14.11 14.29 2.13
CA LEU A 101 -13.21 14.58 1.02
C LEU A 101 -12.36 15.83 1.29
N ARG A 102 -12.91 16.79 2.03
CA ARG A 102 -12.23 18.02 2.45
C ARG A 102 -11.39 17.90 3.71
N ALA A 103 -11.37 16.73 4.36
CA ALA A 103 -10.74 16.53 5.66
C ALA A 103 -11.18 17.57 6.71
N SER A 104 -12.44 18.00 6.65
CA SER A 104 -13.04 19.03 7.50
C SER A 104 -13.39 18.45 8.87
N ALA A 105 -12.38 18.20 9.70
CA ALA A 105 -12.51 17.39 10.91
C ALA A 105 -13.56 17.91 11.91
N GLN A 106 -13.66 19.24 12.08
CA GLN A 106 -14.64 19.83 13.00
C GLN A 106 -16.06 19.67 12.45
N SER A 107 -16.23 19.85 11.14
CA SER A 107 -17.52 19.62 10.47
C SER A 107 -17.95 18.17 10.56
N ILE A 108 -17.04 17.22 10.34
CA ILE A 108 -17.31 15.78 10.49
C ILE A 108 -17.83 15.49 11.90
N ASN A 109 -17.18 16.03 12.95
CA ASN A 109 -17.64 15.83 14.32
C ASN A 109 -19.04 16.39 14.58
N CYS A 110 -19.35 17.58 14.08
CA CYS A 110 -20.68 18.18 14.22
C CYS A 110 -21.75 17.31 13.53
N ILE A 111 -21.45 16.82 12.32
CA ILE A 111 -22.37 15.97 11.56
C ILE A 111 -22.59 14.63 12.26
N LEU A 112 -21.54 14.00 12.79
CA LEU A 112 -21.67 12.73 13.52
C LEU A 112 -22.50 12.89 14.80
N GLN A 113 -22.30 13.98 15.56
CA GLN A 113 -23.14 14.30 16.73
C GLN A 113 -24.61 14.50 16.34
N TYR A 114 -24.87 15.14 15.20
CA TYR A 114 -26.22 15.31 14.68
C TYR A 114 -26.85 13.97 14.28
N ILE A 115 -26.11 13.11 13.59
CA ILE A 115 -26.54 11.75 13.21
C ILE A 115 -26.92 10.90 14.43
N ASP A 116 -26.19 11.04 15.55
CA ASP A 116 -26.46 10.29 16.77
C ASP A 116 -27.76 10.72 17.47
N SER A 117 -28.25 11.93 17.19
CA SER A 117 -29.43 12.52 17.84
C SER A 117 -30.65 12.67 16.94
N HIS A 118 -30.50 12.51 15.62
CA HIS A 118 -31.56 12.76 14.65
C HIS A 118 -31.73 11.62 13.65
N ASP A 119 -32.94 11.47 13.13
CA ASP A 119 -33.16 10.70 11.91
C ASP A 119 -32.98 11.59 10.68
N THR A 120 -32.07 11.20 9.79
CA THR A 120 -31.59 12.05 8.69
C THR A 120 -31.22 11.19 7.50
N LYS A 121 -31.44 11.74 6.31
CA LYS A 121 -31.04 11.17 5.02
C LYS A 121 -29.53 11.19 4.82
N ILE A 122 -28.74 11.85 5.67
CA ILE A 122 -27.27 11.74 5.60
C ILE A 122 -26.86 10.27 5.71
N VAL A 123 -27.52 9.48 6.56
CA VAL A 123 -27.24 8.06 6.76
C VAL A 123 -27.92 7.22 5.69
N GLY A 124 -27.16 6.33 5.06
CA GLY A 124 -27.72 5.39 4.09
C GLY A 124 -27.96 5.97 2.70
N ASN A 125 -27.67 7.25 2.49
CA ASN A 125 -27.64 7.87 1.17
C ASN A 125 -26.50 7.30 0.33
N ILE A 126 -26.75 7.25 -0.99
CA ILE A 126 -25.81 6.78 -1.99
C ILE A 126 -25.80 7.83 -3.10
N ASP A 127 -24.62 8.31 -3.47
CA ASP A 127 -24.45 9.26 -4.57
C ASP A 127 -24.67 8.58 -5.94
N ASP A 128 -24.65 9.36 -7.02
CA ASP A 128 -24.86 8.83 -8.38
C ASP A 128 -23.75 7.88 -8.86
N SER A 129 -22.63 7.82 -8.13
CA SER A 129 -21.55 6.84 -8.35
C SER A 129 -21.70 5.57 -7.53
N GLY A 130 -22.73 5.46 -6.70
CA GLY A 130 -22.92 4.31 -5.83
C GLY A 130 -22.14 4.40 -4.52
N PHE A 131 -21.61 5.57 -4.13
CA PHE A 131 -20.84 5.75 -2.90
C PHE A 131 -21.72 6.28 -1.77
N ASN A 132 -21.66 5.60 -0.62
CA ASN A 132 -22.17 6.08 0.65
C ASN A 132 -21.04 6.67 1.51
N ASN A 133 -21.35 7.11 2.73
CA ASN A 133 -20.36 7.74 3.61
C ASN A 133 -19.22 6.78 3.99
N LEU A 134 -19.51 5.50 4.24
CA LEU A 134 -18.46 4.50 4.56
C LEU A 134 -17.53 4.23 3.38
N VAL A 135 -18.07 4.17 2.16
CA VAL A 135 -17.27 4.07 0.94
C VAL A 135 -16.39 5.31 0.82
N THR A 136 -16.94 6.52 0.94
CA THR A 136 -16.17 7.76 0.91
C THR A 136 -15.05 7.78 1.97
N ALA A 137 -15.38 7.46 3.22
CA ALA A 137 -14.41 7.41 4.32
C ALA A 137 -13.29 6.38 4.10
N SER A 138 -13.58 5.25 3.44
CA SER A 138 -12.59 4.20 3.17
C SER A 138 -11.50 4.62 2.19
N MET A 139 -11.76 5.66 1.38
CA MET A 139 -10.77 6.23 0.46
C MET A 139 -9.94 7.33 1.12
N CYS A 140 -10.40 7.90 2.23
CA CYS A 140 -9.74 9.00 2.93
C CYS A 140 -8.62 8.53 3.88
N HIS A 141 -7.71 9.44 4.21
CA HIS A 141 -6.67 9.26 5.22
C HIS A 141 -6.95 10.09 6.49
N GLY A 142 -6.07 9.95 7.49
CA GLY A 142 -6.17 10.70 8.75
C GLY A 142 -6.95 9.94 9.83
N THR A 143 -6.84 10.40 11.07
CA THR A 143 -7.45 9.73 12.23
C THR A 143 -8.96 9.96 12.32
N ILE A 144 -9.48 11.03 11.71
CA ILE A 144 -10.90 11.38 11.76
C ILE A 144 -11.79 10.31 11.11
N VAL A 145 -11.28 9.53 10.14
CA VAL A 145 -12.06 8.41 9.56
C VAL A 145 -12.46 7.38 10.62
N LYS A 146 -11.73 7.29 11.74
CA LYS A 146 -12.10 6.41 12.86
C LYS A 146 -13.46 6.76 13.45
N SER A 147 -13.80 8.05 13.60
CA SER A 147 -15.08 8.43 14.19
C SER A 147 -16.25 8.02 13.31
N VAL A 148 -16.08 8.11 11.97
CA VAL A 148 -17.06 7.62 11.01
C VAL A 148 -17.25 6.10 11.13
N PHE A 149 -16.17 5.33 11.15
CA PHE A 149 -16.24 3.87 11.30
C PHE A 149 -16.54 3.39 12.72
N PHE A 150 -16.70 4.28 13.70
CA PHE A 150 -17.19 3.95 15.04
C PHE A 150 -18.59 4.50 15.32
N ASN A 151 -19.17 5.25 14.37
CA ASN A 151 -20.57 5.61 14.44
C ASN A 151 -21.44 4.39 14.13
N LYS A 152 -22.19 3.93 15.14
CA LYS A 152 -22.99 2.70 15.07
C LYS A 152 -24.11 2.81 14.03
N LYS A 153 -24.78 3.97 13.93
CA LYS A 153 -25.89 4.21 13.01
C LYS A 153 -25.41 4.11 11.55
N LEU A 154 -24.26 4.70 11.22
CA LEU A 154 -23.62 4.57 9.91
C LEU A 154 -23.25 3.10 9.62
N LEU A 155 -22.53 2.43 10.52
CA LEU A 155 -22.11 1.04 10.31
C LEU A 155 -23.30 0.09 10.07
N GLN A 156 -24.32 0.16 10.92
CA GLN A 156 -25.48 -0.72 10.82
C GLN A 156 -26.30 -0.47 9.55
N THR A 157 -26.38 0.79 9.10
CA THR A 157 -27.21 1.16 7.96
C THR A 157 -26.48 1.02 6.62
N GLU A 158 -25.21 1.38 6.55
CA GLU A 158 -24.48 1.52 5.28
C GLU A 158 -23.59 0.34 4.93
N LEU A 159 -23.03 -0.35 5.93
CA LEU A 159 -22.16 -1.49 5.69
C LEU A 159 -22.88 -2.66 4.97
N PRO A 160 -24.18 -2.94 5.21
CA PRO A 160 -24.92 -3.97 4.46
C PRO A 160 -25.31 -3.55 3.04
N LYS A 161 -25.46 -2.25 2.76
CA LYS A 161 -26.06 -1.70 1.53
C LYS A 161 -25.16 -1.72 0.30
N ILE A 162 -24.06 -2.45 0.35
CA ILE A 162 -23.07 -2.41 -0.73
C ILE A 162 -23.59 -3.25 -1.91
N ARG A 163 -23.91 -2.57 -3.01
CA ARG A 163 -24.38 -3.20 -4.24
C ARG A 163 -23.28 -4.05 -4.87
N THR A 164 -23.68 -5.18 -5.43
CA THR A 164 -22.88 -5.97 -6.37
C THR A 164 -22.61 -5.12 -7.61
N GLY A 165 -21.37 -4.67 -7.79
CA GLY A 165 -20.95 -3.91 -8.98
C GLY A 165 -19.89 -2.83 -8.73
N ASN A 166 -19.77 -2.30 -7.51
CA ASN A 166 -18.80 -1.24 -7.19
C ASN A 166 -17.80 -1.67 -6.10
N PHE A 167 -16.73 -0.88 -5.95
CA PHE A 167 -15.75 -1.05 -4.88
C PHE A 167 -16.42 -0.99 -3.51
N THR A 168 -16.38 -2.10 -2.77
CA THR A 168 -16.78 -2.12 -1.36
C THR A 168 -15.86 -1.22 -0.53
N PRO A 169 -16.25 -0.77 0.68
CA PRO A 169 -15.34 -0.07 1.59
C PRO A 169 -14.03 -0.83 1.85
N VAL A 170 -14.06 -2.16 1.92
CA VAL A 170 -12.85 -3.00 2.02
C VAL A 170 -11.99 -2.90 0.76
N MET A 171 -12.60 -2.99 -0.43
CA MET A 171 -11.87 -2.88 -1.70
C MET A 171 -11.28 -1.49 -1.90
N ASN A 172 -12.00 -0.43 -1.52
CA ASN A 172 -11.50 0.93 -1.58
C ASN A 172 -10.31 1.15 -0.63
N ALA A 173 -10.41 0.71 0.62
CA ALA A 173 -9.28 0.78 1.55
C ALA A 173 -8.04 0.01 1.03
N ALA A 174 -8.24 -1.10 0.29
CA ALA A 174 -7.19 -1.81 -0.43
C ALA A 174 -6.61 -0.99 -1.60
N TYR A 175 -7.48 -0.50 -2.50
CA TYR A 175 -7.08 0.25 -3.69
C TYR A 175 -6.26 1.48 -3.31
N TYR A 176 -6.78 2.30 -2.39
CA TYR A 176 -6.13 3.52 -1.90
C TYR A 176 -4.99 3.27 -0.90
N GLY A 177 -4.74 2.01 -0.52
CA GLY A 177 -3.71 1.65 0.47
C GLY A 177 -3.90 2.42 1.78
N ARG A 178 -4.98 2.13 2.51
CA ARG A 178 -5.34 2.77 3.80
C ARG A 178 -5.14 1.81 4.99
N PRO A 179 -3.93 1.73 5.58
CA PRO A 179 -3.64 0.79 6.67
C PRO A 179 -4.51 1.00 7.90
N LEU A 180 -4.87 2.26 8.19
CA LEU A 180 -5.71 2.58 9.32
C LEU A 180 -7.12 2.02 9.16
N VAL A 181 -7.73 2.23 7.99
CA VAL A 181 -9.07 1.70 7.68
C VAL A 181 -9.05 0.18 7.63
N ALA A 182 -8.00 -0.42 7.05
CA ALA A 182 -7.82 -1.86 7.07
C ALA A 182 -7.75 -2.43 8.51
N ALA A 183 -7.05 -1.74 9.42
CA ALA A 183 -6.97 -2.14 10.83
C ALA A 183 -8.33 -2.02 11.53
N ILE A 184 -9.13 -1.01 11.18
CA ILE A 184 -10.51 -0.86 11.68
C ILE A 184 -11.36 -2.05 11.22
N PHE A 185 -11.29 -2.47 9.96
CA PHE A 185 -12.02 -3.66 9.51
C PHE A 185 -11.58 -4.94 10.21
N VAL A 186 -10.30 -5.09 10.53
CA VAL A 186 -9.82 -6.21 11.37
C VAL A 186 -10.51 -6.17 12.74
N LYS A 187 -10.61 -5.01 13.39
CA LYS A 187 -11.29 -4.85 14.69
C LYS A 187 -12.80 -5.11 14.58
N LEU A 188 -13.47 -4.50 13.60
CA LEU A 188 -14.92 -4.68 13.40
C LEU A 188 -15.28 -6.13 13.07
N SER A 189 -14.42 -6.88 12.36
CA SER A 189 -14.66 -8.31 12.07
C SER A 189 -14.66 -9.22 13.31
N GLN A 190 -14.17 -8.73 14.45
CA GLN A 190 -14.22 -9.45 15.73
C GLN A 190 -15.59 -9.27 16.40
N GLN A 191 -16.36 -8.27 16.00
CA GLN A 191 -17.71 -8.02 16.50
C GLN A 191 -18.70 -8.84 15.67
N LYS A 192 -19.48 -9.71 16.33
CA LYS A 192 -20.42 -10.63 15.66
C LYS A 192 -21.40 -9.90 14.73
N GLU A 193 -21.86 -8.70 15.13
CA GLU A 193 -22.81 -7.91 14.35
C GLU A 193 -22.28 -7.43 12.99
N PHE A 194 -20.96 -7.20 12.85
CA PHE A 194 -20.36 -6.71 11.59
C PHE A 194 -19.54 -7.76 10.85
N GLN A 195 -19.22 -8.88 11.51
CA GLN A 195 -18.35 -9.92 10.98
C GLN A 195 -18.81 -10.44 9.61
N GLU A 196 -20.09 -10.80 9.48
CA GLU A 196 -20.64 -11.34 8.25
C GLU A 196 -20.53 -10.36 7.08
N PHE A 197 -20.87 -9.09 7.30
CA PHE A 197 -20.81 -8.07 6.25
C PHE A 197 -19.38 -7.82 5.77
N ILE A 198 -18.42 -7.75 6.68
CA ILE A 198 -17.00 -7.56 6.34
C ILE A 198 -16.45 -8.78 5.61
N PHE A 199 -16.77 -9.99 6.07
CA PHE A 199 -16.34 -11.22 5.42
C PHE A 199 -16.93 -11.38 4.02
N LYS A 200 -18.22 -11.07 3.84
CA LYS A 200 -18.83 -11.03 2.50
C LYS A 200 -18.08 -10.05 1.58
N GLN A 201 -17.83 -8.82 2.02
CA GLN A 201 -17.09 -7.82 1.22
C GLN A 201 -15.66 -8.24 0.84
N LEU A 202 -14.96 -8.93 1.73
CA LEU A 202 -13.62 -9.49 1.49
C LEU A 202 -13.62 -10.59 0.43
N LEU A 203 -14.68 -11.41 0.43
CA LEU A 203 -14.87 -12.52 -0.50
C LEU A 203 -15.50 -12.09 -1.83
N THR A 204 -16.14 -10.92 -1.87
CA THR A 204 -16.65 -10.30 -3.09
C THR A 204 -15.51 -10.04 -4.06
N ARG A 205 -15.82 -10.14 -5.36
CA ARG A 205 -14.95 -9.73 -6.46
C ARG A 205 -15.56 -8.53 -7.16
N ASP A 206 -14.73 -7.65 -7.68
CA ASP A 206 -15.18 -6.54 -8.52
C ASP A 206 -15.66 -7.05 -9.90
N GLU A 207 -16.03 -6.12 -10.78
CA GLU A 207 -16.47 -6.41 -12.14
C GLU A 207 -15.40 -7.14 -12.96
N GLN A 208 -14.13 -6.85 -12.70
CA GLN A 208 -12.96 -7.50 -13.32
C GLN A 208 -12.61 -8.84 -12.67
N LYS A 209 -13.47 -9.34 -11.76
CA LYS A 209 -13.28 -10.55 -10.98
C LYS A 209 -12.05 -10.50 -10.07
N LEU A 210 -11.53 -9.34 -9.73
CA LEU A 210 -10.40 -9.15 -8.82
C LEU A 210 -10.87 -9.15 -7.36
N THR A 211 -10.06 -9.72 -6.49
CA THR A 211 -10.24 -9.62 -5.03
C THR A 211 -9.65 -8.33 -4.47
N CYS A 212 -10.00 -7.98 -3.24
CA CYS A 212 -9.39 -6.81 -2.57
C CYS A 212 -7.85 -6.91 -2.46
N ILE A 213 -7.27 -8.12 -2.39
CA ILE A 213 -5.81 -8.29 -2.38
C ILE A 213 -5.22 -7.98 -3.76
N GLU A 214 -5.83 -8.50 -4.82
CA GLU A 214 -5.38 -8.27 -6.20
C GLU A 214 -5.54 -6.78 -6.57
N ILE A 215 -6.67 -6.17 -6.19
CA ILE A 215 -6.91 -4.72 -6.26
C ILE A 215 -5.82 -3.95 -5.50
N CYS A 216 -5.45 -4.39 -4.29
CA CYS A 216 -4.40 -3.71 -3.54
C CYS A 216 -3.05 -3.78 -4.26
N GLN A 217 -2.78 -4.86 -4.99
CA GLN A 217 -1.52 -5.05 -5.73
C GLN A 217 -1.46 -4.29 -7.06
N SER A 218 -2.56 -3.70 -7.54
CA SER A 218 -2.55 -2.91 -8.77
C SER A 218 -1.60 -1.73 -8.68
N GLU A 219 -0.94 -1.42 -9.80
CA GLU A 219 -0.16 -0.19 -9.91
C GLU A 219 -1.09 1.01 -10.01
N ILE A 220 -0.83 2.01 -9.18
CA ILE A 220 -1.58 3.27 -9.16
C ILE A 220 -0.61 4.42 -9.02
N ASP A 221 -1.06 5.62 -9.36
CA ASP A 221 -0.34 6.85 -9.05
C ASP A 221 -0.37 7.12 -7.54
N TYR A 222 0.70 6.69 -6.87
CA TYR A 222 0.87 6.82 -5.42
C TYR A 222 0.77 8.27 -4.93
N VAL A 223 1.31 9.22 -5.70
CA VAL A 223 1.32 10.65 -5.35
C VAL A 223 -0.09 11.21 -5.45
N LYS A 224 -0.79 10.95 -6.55
CA LYS A 224 -2.18 11.36 -6.75
C LYS A 224 -3.13 10.79 -5.69
N TYR A 225 -2.91 9.58 -5.21
CA TYR A 225 -3.79 8.96 -4.21
C TYR A 225 -3.28 9.09 -2.77
N GLY A 226 -2.18 9.81 -2.56
CA GLY A 226 -1.64 10.09 -1.23
C GLY A 226 -1.34 8.80 -0.49
N THR A 227 -0.70 7.85 -1.16
CA THR A 227 -0.43 6.51 -0.64
C THR A 227 0.98 6.06 -1.04
N SER A 228 1.39 4.87 -0.61
CA SER A 228 2.72 4.34 -0.89
C SER A 228 2.69 2.82 -1.03
N LEU A 229 3.72 2.26 -1.66
CA LEU A 229 3.92 0.81 -1.70
C LEU A 229 4.01 0.21 -0.28
N ALA A 230 4.61 0.94 0.67
CA ALA A 230 4.67 0.52 2.07
C ALA A 230 3.28 0.41 2.71
N TYR A 231 2.40 1.39 2.45
CA TYR A 231 1.01 1.35 2.93
C TYR A 231 0.21 0.20 2.29
N LYS A 232 0.32 0.00 0.98
CA LYS A 232 -0.30 -1.16 0.31
C LYS A 232 0.20 -2.49 0.90
N LYS A 233 1.50 -2.63 1.17
CA LYS A 233 2.05 -3.82 1.85
C LYS A 233 1.43 -4.05 3.24
N GLN A 234 1.22 -3.00 4.03
CA GLN A 234 0.56 -3.10 5.34
C GLN A 234 -0.91 -3.55 5.20
N VAL A 235 -1.66 -2.97 4.25
CA VAL A 235 -3.05 -3.39 3.98
C VAL A 235 -3.12 -4.85 3.56
N ILE A 236 -2.25 -5.29 2.63
CA ILE A 236 -2.17 -6.70 2.21
C ILE A 236 -1.88 -7.62 3.40
N GLN A 237 -0.95 -7.24 4.30
CA GLN A 237 -0.62 -8.04 5.47
C GLN A 237 -1.83 -8.24 6.39
N GLN A 238 -2.59 -7.16 6.65
CA GLN A 238 -3.80 -7.20 7.47
C GLN A 238 -4.91 -8.01 6.80
N TYR A 239 -5.17 -7.76 5.51
CA TYR A 239 -6.22 -8.42 4.76
C TYR A 239 -5.93 -9.89 4.51
N ARG A 240 -4.67 -10.33 4.36
CA ARG A 240 -4.35 -11.77 4.27
C ARG A 240 -4.77 -12.54 5.51
N LYS A 241 -4.54 -11.98 6.70
CA LYS A 241 -4.99 -12.60 7.97
C LYS A 241 -6.51 -12.64 8.03
N LEU A 242 -7.15 -11.54 7.62
CA LEU A 242 -8.60 -11.40 7.66
C LEU A 242 -9.32 -12.31 6.65
N MET A 243 -8.80 -12.43 5.44
CA MET A 243 -9.28 -13.32 4.39
C MET A 243 -9.28 -14.78 4.83
N ARG A 244 -8.24 -15.26 5.54
CA ARG A 244 -8.23 -16.63 6.07
C ARG A 244 -9.41 -16.89 7.01
N ARG A 245 -9.69 -15.93 7.90
CA ARG A 245 -10.85 -16.00 8.81
C ARG A 245 -12.17 -15.96 8.03
N ALA A 246 -12.25 -15.12 7.00
CA ALA A 246 -13.43 -15.05 6.13
C ALA A 246 -13.68 -16.38 5.39
N PHE A 247 -12.63 -17.07 4.93
CA PHE A 247 -12.78 -18.40 4.31
C PHE A 247 -13.26 -19.46 5.29
N THR A 248 -12.65 -19.57 6.47
CA THR A 248 -13.11 -20.52 7.50
C THR A 248 -14.55 -20.23 7.91
N TRP A 249 -14.93 -18.96 8.04
CA TRP A 249 -16.32 -18.58 8.28
C TRP A 249 -17.23 -19.00 7.13
N ALA A 250 -16.82 -18.78 5.88
CA ALA A 250 -17.63 -19.13 4.72
C ALA A 250 -17.84 -20.65 4.61
N GLU A 251 -16.79 -21.45 4.84
CA GLU A 251 -16.85 -22.91 4.92
C GLU A 251 -17.81 -23.36 6.03
N SER A 252 -17.74 -22.75 7.23
CA SER A 252 -18.64 -23.05 8.35
C SER A 252 -20.11 -22.74 8.06
N LYS A 253 -20.39 -21.91 7.04
CA LYS A 253 -21.73 -21.56 6.56
C LYS A 253 -22.16 -22.37 5.34
N GLY A 254 -21.35 -23.33 4.89
CA GLY A 254 -21.63 -24.17 3.72
C GLY A 254 -21.41 -23.48 2.38
N TYR A 255 -20.76 -22.31 2.34
CA TYR A 255 -20.39 -21.70 1.07
C TYR A 255 -19.25 -22.50 0.42
N LYS A 256 -19.39 -22.82 -0.87
CA LYS A 256 -18.34 -23.46 -1.65
C LYS A 256 -17.21 -22.45 -1.92
N VAL A 257 -16.14 -22.56 -1.14
CA VAL A 257 -14.93 -21.71 -1.26
C VAL A 257 -13.96 -22.21 -2.34
N ASP A 258 -14.25 -23.38 -2.92
CA ASP A 258 -13.34 -24.20 -3.71
C ASP A 258 -12.58 -23.45 -4.83
N ASP A 259 -13.20 -22.50 -5.52
CA ASP A 259 -12.54 -21.81 -6.64
C ASP A 259 -11.41 -20.86 -6.20
N PHE A 260 -11.47 -20.31 -4.99
CA PHE A 260 -10.45 -19.38 -4.51
C PHE A 260 -9.23 -20.10 -3.93
N LEU A 261 -9.47 -21.12 -3.10
CA LEU A 261 -8.40 -21.89 -2.50
C LEU A 261 -7.63 -22.67 -3.57
N LYS A 262 -8.33 -23.28 -4.54
CA LYS A 262 -7.69 -23.98 -5.66
C LYS A 262 -6.79 -23.06 -6.48
N LYS A 263 -7.24 -21.84 -6.85
CA LYS A 263 -6.40 -20.87 -7.59
C LYS A 263 -5.16 -20.43 -6.80
N ASN A 264 -5.26 -20.22 -5.50
CA ASN A 264 -4.11 -19.84 -4.68
C ASN A 264 -3.14 -21.00 -4.42
N GLN A 265 -3.65 -22.21 -4.23
CA GLN A 265 -2.83 -23.41 -4.18
C GLN A 265 -2.11 -23.63 -5.50
N GLN A 266 -2.80 -23.46 -6.63
CA GLN A 266 -2.22 -23.58 -7.97
C GLN A 266 -1.15 -22.50 -8.23
N LYS A 267 -1.38 -21.23 -7.85
CA LYS A 267 -0.35 -20.18 -7.93
C LYS A 267 0.88 -20.49 -7.07
N LYS A 268 0.68 -21.08 -5.88
CA LYS A 268 1.80 -21.56 -5.04
C LYS A 268 2.54 -22.70 -5.72
N LEU A 269 1.82 -23.67 -6.29
CA LEU A 269 2.41 -24.81 -7.00
C LEU A 269 3.22 -24.33 -8.20
N GLN A 270 2.66 -23.44 -9.05
CA GLN A 270 3.36 -22.80 -10.16
C GLN A 270 4.61 -22.04 -9.71
N LYS A 271 4.56 -21.36 -8.56
CA LYS A 271 5.75 -20.69 -8.00
C LYS A 271 6.81 -21.70 -7.58
N VAL A 272 6.43 -22.80 -6.94
CA VAL A 272 7.34 -23.89 -6.57
C VAL A 272 7.95 -24.53 -7.81
N GLU A 273 7.15 -24.84 -8.83
CA GLU A 273 7.61 -25.37 -10.13
C GLU A 273 8.59 -24.42 -10.81
N LYS A 274 8.32 -23.11 -10.83
CA LYS A 274 9.23 -22.11 -11.39
C LYS A 274 10.56 -22.06 -10.63
N ILE A 275 10.53 -22.12 -9.29
CA ILE A 275 11.74 -22.17 -8.47
C ILE A 275 12.51 -23.45 -8.75
N GLN A 276 11.83 -24.60 -8.83
CA GLN A 276 12.43 -25.89 -9.14
C GLN A 276 13.11 -25.88 -10.51
N MET A 277 12.46 -25.29 -11.52
CA MET A 277 13.03 -25.13 -12.86
C MET A 277 14.30 -24.27 -12.84
N ILE A 278 14.30 -23.16 -12.09
CA ILE A 278 15.49 -22.31 -11.92
C ILE A 278 16.63 -23.10 -11.23
N ILE A 279 16.31 -23.88 -10.20
CA ILE A 279 17.28 -24.74 -9.51
C ILE A 279 17.88 -25.75 -10.48
N ASN A 280 17.05 -26.48 -11.23
CA ASN A 280 17.51 -27.50 -12.18
C ASN A 280 18.39 -26.92 -13.28
N ASN A 281 18.02 -25.74 -13.82
CA ASN A 281 18.83 -25.07 -14.85
C ASN A 281 20.20 -24.61 -14.30
N ASN A 282 20.23 -24.11 -13.06
CA ASN A 282 21.49 -23.71 -12.44
C ASN A 282 22.38 -24.91 -12.08
N LEU A 283 21.78 -26.04 -11.68
CA LEU A 283 22.51 -27.30 -11.45
C LEU A 283 23.15 -27.79 -12.75
N LEU A 284 22.40 -27.80 -13.86
CA LEU A 284 22.92 -28.19 -15.17
C LEU A 284 24.08 -27.28 -15.62
N LEU A 285 23.96 -25.96 -15.41
CA LEU A 285 25.02 -25.01 -15.72
C LEU A 285 26.27 -25.25 -14.87
N LEU A 286 26.09 -25.55 -13.57
CA LEU A 286 27.20 -25.89 -12.67
C LEU A 286 27.89 -27.20 -13.08
N GLU A 287 27.13 -28.20 -13.51
CA GLU A 287 27.69 -29.45 -14.05
C GLU A 287 28.53 -29.19 -15.30
N GLN A 288 28.01 -28.43 -16.27
CA GLN A 288 28.77 -28.04 -17.47
C GLN A 288 30.05 -27.29 -17.13
N GLN A 289 29.98 -26.30 -16.23
CA GLN A 289 31.14 -25.54 -15.79
C GLN A 289 32.18 -26.42 -15.08
N SER A 290 31.73 -27.42 -14.32
CA SER A 290 32.62 -28.37 -13.66
C SER A 290 33.34 -29.28 -14.67
N GLN A 291 32.65 -29.72 -15.72
CA GLN A 291 33.23 -30.54 -16.80
C GLN A 291 34.23 -29.74 -17.65
N ASP A 292 33.91 -28.48 -17.96
CA ASP A 292 34.81 -27.57 -18.68
C ASP A 292 36.08 -27.29 -17.86
N LEU A 293 35.91 -27.05 -16.55
CA LEU A 293 37.05 -26.81 -15.66
C LEU A 293 37.91 -28.06 -15.51
N ALA A 294 37.29 -29.24 -15.35
CA ALA A 294 38.02 -30.51 -15.30
C ALA A 294 38.81 -30.76 -16.60
N SER A 295 38.18 -30.53 -17.76
CA SER A 295 38.85 -30.64 -19.06
C SER A 295 40.02 -29.67 -19.19
N HIS A 296 39.84 -28.42 -18.77
CA HIS A 296 40.89 -27.41 -18.82
C HIS A 296 42.06 -27.75 -17.87
N VAL A 297 41.76 -28.27 -16.68
CA VAL A 297 42.79 -28.73 -15.73
C VAL A 297 43.55 -29.92 -16.31
N LEU A 298 42.87 -30.91 -16.89
CA LEU A 298 43.52 -32.05 -17.55
C LEU A 298 44.44 -31.61 -18.69
N VAL A 299 44.01 -30.66 -19.52
CA VAL A 299 44.84 -30.10 -20.60
C VAL A 299 46.05 -29.35 -20.05
N GLN A 300 45.89 -28.53 -19.01
CA GLN A 300 46.99 -27.81 -18.35
C GLN A 300 48.02 -28.79 -17.76
N LEU A 301 47.54 -29.85 -17.10
CA LEU A 301 48.40 -30.89 -16.53
C LEU A 301 49.16 -31.66 -17.61
N ALA A 302 48.49 -32.00 -18.73
CA ALA A 302 49.13 -32.66 -19.86
C ALA A 302 50.19 -31.77 -20.55
N LEU A 303 49.99 -30.45 -20.57
CA LEU A 303 50.95 -29.50 -21.16
C LEU A 303 52.14 -29.20 -20.23
N GLN A 304 51.96 -29.28 -18.90
CA GLN A 304 53.00 -28.91 -17.95
C GLN A 304 53.99 -30.02 -17.61
N GLN A 305 53.73 -31.29 -17.96
CA GLN A 305 54.62 -32.37 -17.55
C GLN A 305 54.90 -33.39 -18.66
N ASN A 306 56.18 -33.51 -19.02
CA ASN A 306 56.77 -34.74 -19.59
C ASN A 306 57.05 -35.79 -18.47
N GLN A 307 56.38 -35.71 -17.32
CA GLN A 307 56.50 -36.64 -16.20
C GLN A 307 55.12 -36.95 -15.58
N PRO A 308 54.92 -38.15 -15.01
CA PRO A 308 53.66 -38.50 -14.37
C PRO A 308 53.46 -37.76 -13.03
N LEU A 309 52.25 -37.24 -12.82
CA LEU A 309 51.80 -36.66 -11.54
C LEU A 309 51.80 -37.72 -10.43
N SER A 310 52.08 -37.31 -9.20
CA SER A 310 51.90 -38.19 -8.03
C SER A 310 50.42 -38.26 -7.62
N ASP A 311 50.00 -39.41 -7.07
CA ASP A 311 48.62 -39.61 -6.59
C ASP A 311 48.16 -38.53 -5.59
N GLN A 312 49.08 -38.00 -4.78
CA GLN A 312 48.77 -36.91 -3.84
C GLN A 312 48.42 -35.59 -4.54
N GLN A 313 49.07 -35.27 -5.66
CA GLN A 313 48.75 -34.08 -6.44
C GLN A 313 47.38 -34.21 -7.10
N VAL A 314 47.06 -35.40 -7.63
CA VAL A 314 45.73 -35.69 -8.20
C VAL A 314 44.63 -35.52 -7.15
N GLN A 315 44.82 -36.07 -5.95
CA GLN A 315 43.84 -35.93 -4.87
C GLN A 315 43.64 -34.49 -4.41
N LEU A 316 44.72 -33.70 -4.29
CA LEU A 316 44.62 -32.29 -3.90
C LEU A 316 43.84 -31.46 -4.94
N TYR A 317 44.06 -31.73 -6.23
CA TYR A 317 43.33 -31.06 -7.30
C TYR A 317 41.85 -31.43 -7.33
N ILE A 318 41.51 -32.72 -7.16
CA ILE A 318 40.12 -33.17 -7.04
C ILE A 318 39.43 -32.48 -5.86
N PHE A 319 40.12 -32.36 -4.72
CA PHE A 319 39.60 -31.68 -3.54
C PHE A 319 39.33 -30.18 -3.79
N GLN A 320 40.25 -29.47 -4.44
CA GLN A 320 40.06 -28.05 -4.79
C GLN A 320 38.87 -27.84 -5.74
N LEU A 321 38.70 -28.72 -6.73
CA LEU A 321 37.55 -28.73 -7.64
C LEU A 321 36.24 -28.96 -6.88
N PHE A 322 36.21 -29.95 -5.98
CA PHE A 322 35.05 -30.21 -5.13
C PHE A 322 34.72 -29.04 -4.20
N PHE A 323 35.74 -28.38 -3.64
CA PHE A 323 35.56 -27.25 -2.74
C PHE A 323 34.96 -26.03 -3.46
N VAL A 324 35.44 -25.71 -4.66
CA VAL A 324 34.88 -24.62 -5.49
C VAL A 324 33.43 -24.94 -5.88
N TYR A 325 33.14 -26.20 -6.26
CA TYR A 325 31.78 -26.64 -6.57
C TYR A 325 30.85 -26.49 -5.36
N PHE A 326 31.29 -26.94 -4.17
CA PHE A 326 30.53 -26.86 -2.92
C PHE A 326 30.23 -25.41 -2.51
N ILE A 327 31.22 -24.51 -2.58
CA ILE A 327 31.04 -23.08 -2.27
C ILE A 327 29.99 -22.46 -3.20
N ASN A 328 30.03 -22.76 -4.50
CA ASN A 328 29.05 -22.24 -5.46
C ASN A 328 27.63 -22.76 -5.19
N LEU A 329 27.50 -24.04 -4.85
CA LEU A 329 26.22 -24.66 -4.48
C LEU A 329 25.65 -24.03 -3.20
N LEU A 330 26.50 -23.78 -2.21
CA LEU A 330 26.11 -23.13 -0.95
C LEU A 330 25.66 -21.69 -1.19
N LEU A 331 26.39 -20.92 -1.99
CA LEU A 331 26.03 -19.54 -2.32
C LEU A 331 24.73 -19.44 -3.14
N LEU A 332 24.48 -20.40 -4.04
CA LEU A 332 23.22 -20.52 -4.76
C LEU A 332 22.05 -20.79 -3.82
N ASN A 333 22.20 -21.74 -2.88
CA ASN A 333 21.19 -22.04 -1.88
C ASN A 333 20.89 -20.85 -0.96
N ILE A 334 21.92 -20.12 -0.51
CA ILE A 334 21.76 -18.91 0.30
C ILE A 334 21.00 -17.83 -0.50
N SER A 335 21.35 -17.63 -1.77
CA SER A 335 20.69 -16.67 -2.67
C SER A 335 19.19 -16.97 -2.82
N LEU A 336 18.84 -18.25 -3.05
CA LEU A 336 17.45 -18.72 -3.20
C LEU A 336 16.63 -18.58 -1.92
N VAL A 337 17.22 -18.89 -0.75
CA VAL A 337 16.54 -18.78 0.54
C VAL A 337 16.31 -17.31 0.92
N LEU A 338 17.24 -16.42 0.58
CA LEU A 338 17.20 -15.02 0.99
C LEU A 338 16.56 -14.08 -0.05
N ASP A 339 16.24 -14.56 -1.25
CA ASP A 339 15.67 -13.77 -2.35
C ASP A 339 16.59 -12.58 -2.76
N ILE A 340 17.91 -12.83 -2.76
CA ILE A 340 18.94 -11.82 -3.07
C ILE A 340 19.48 -12.07 -4.48
N PRO A 341 19.40 -11.12 -5.42
CA PRO A 341 19.99 -11.29 -6.74
C PRO A 341 21.52 -11.31 -6.67
N MET A 342 22.15 -12.38 -7.19
CA MET A 342 23.59 -12.46 -7.41
C MET A 342 23.92 -12.27 -8.89
N TYR A 343 25.00 -11.54 -9.18
CA TYR A 343 25.54 -11.40 -10.53
C TYR A 343 26.93 -12.04 -10.61
N VAL A 344 27.11 -12.95 -11.55
CA VAL A 344 28.40 -13.56 -11.88
C VAL A 344 29.00 -12.76 -13.03
N ARG A 345 30.19 -12.15 -12.81
CA ARG A 345 30.91 -11.45 -13.88
C ARG A 345 32.22 -12.19 -14.15
N ARG A 346 32.38 -12.68 -15.37
CA ARG A 346 33.63 -13.29 -15.85
C ARG A 346 34.57 -12.16 -16.28
N THR A 347 35.79 -12.14 -15.75
CA THR A 347 36.87 -11.26 -16.22
C THR A 347 38.03 -12.11 -16.75
N SER A 348 38.98 -11.46 -17.43
CA SER A 348 40.23 -12.11 -17.86
C SER A 348 41.07 -12.66 -16.70
N SER A 349 40.78 -12.26 -15.45
CA SER A 349 41.46 -12.73 -14.24
C SER A 349 40.68 -13.77 -13.43
N GLY A 350 39.53 -14.25 -13.92
CA GLY A 350 38.73 -15.29 -13.27
C GLY A 350 37.24 -14.97 -13.16
N ILE A 351 36.51 -15.82 -12.42
CA ILE A 351 35.08 -15.66 -12.17
C ILE A 351 34.91 -14.84 -10.88
N HIS A 352 34.28 -13.67 -10.96
CA HIS A 352 34.00 -12.81 -9.81
C HIS A 352 32.51 -12.79 -9.51
N LEU A 353 32.13 -13.19 -8.29
CA LEU A 353 30.78 -13.04 -7.78
C LEU A 353 30.61 -11.62 -7.23
N ARG A 354 29.74 -10.82 -7.85
CA ARG A 354 29.37 -9.49 -7.35
C ARG A 354 28.04 -9.55 -6.60
N ARG A 355 28.07 -9.12 -5.34
CA ARG A 355 26.87 -8.72 -4.60
C ARG A 355 26.49 -7.29 -4.97
N THR A 356 25.26 -7.07 -5.38
CA THR A 356 24.68 -5.72 -5.42
C THR A 356 23.93 -5.50 -4.11
N ILE A 357 24.60 -4.88 -3.13
CA ILE A 357 23.93 -4.43 -1.92
C ILE A 357 23.29 -3.09 -2.26
N CYS A 358 21.98 -3.06 -2.51
CA CYS A 358 21.23 -1.81 -2.56
C CYS A 358 21.09 -1.29 -1.13
N VAL A 359 22.03 -0.44 -0.72
CA VAL A 359 21.93 0.32 0.52
C VAL A 359 20.92 1.44 0.29
N SER A 360 19.86 1.51 1.10
CA SER A 360 18.93 2.64 1.04
C SER A 360 19.69 3.94 1.33
N LYS A 361 19.32 5.04 0.66
CA LYS A 361 19.91 6.37 0.86
C LYS A 361 20.01 6.74 2.37
N GLU A 362 18.99 6.38 3.15
CA GLU A 362 18.92 6.58 4.61
C GLU A 362 19.98 5.83 5.43
N ALA A 363 20.58 4.76 4.90
CA ALA A 363 21.65 4.01 5.57
C ALA A 363 23.05 4.58 5.24
N MET A 364 23.21 5.28 4.11
CA MET A 364 24.44 6.05 3.83
C MET A 364 24.51 7.35 4.64
N GLU A 365 23.37 7.98 4.94
CA GLU A 365 23.29 9.23 5.71
C GLU A 365 23.57 9.06 7.22
N ARG A 366 23.78 7.83 7.71
CA ARG A 366 24.02 7.53 9.15
C ARG A 366 25.47 7.19 9.49
N LEU A 367 26.40 7.29 8.54
CA LEU A 367 27.83 7.15 8.84
C LEU A 367 28.35 8.45 9.47
N PRO A 368 29.13 8.40 10.56
CA PRO A 368 29.65 9.60 11.19
C PRO A 368 30.69 10.25 10.27
N LEU A 369 30.38 11.44 9.76
CA LEU A 369 31.35 12.31 9.10
C LEU A 369 32.16 13.02 10.17
N SER A 370 33.42 12.62 10.33
CA SER A 370 34.44 13.44 10.99
C SER A 370 34.81 14.60 10.05
N ASN A 371 34.52 15.82 10.49
CA ASN A 371 34.82 17.13 9.87
C ASN A 371 36.30 17.54 10.12
N PRO A 372 36.85 18.67 9.58
CA PRO A 372 36.21 19.74 8.79
C PRO A 372 37.03 20.25 7.56
N GLU A 373 36.44 21.26 6.90
CA GLU A 373 36.99 22.25 5.94
C GLU A 373 36.59 22.08 4.46
N GLY A 374 35.95 23.14 3.93
CA GLY A 374 35.91 23.41 2.48
C GLY A 374 34.53 23.44 1.82
N SER A 375 34.04 24.67 1.59
CA SER A 375 33.07 25.16 0.61
C SER A 375 32.09 24.21 -0.13
N LEU A 376 30.81 24.59 -0.07
CA LEU A 376 29.74 24.21 -0.98
C LEU A 376 30.06 24.54 -2.45
N MET A 377 29.98 23.54 -3.33
CA MET A 377 29.48 23.71 -4.70
C MET A 377 28.66 22.49 -5.10
N ALA A 378 27.44 22.74 -5.56
CA ALA A 378 26.53 21.74 -6.10
C ALA A 378 26.92 21.36 -7.53
N CYS A 379 26.95 20.06 -7.83
CA CYS A 379 26.89 19.55 -9.20
C CYS A 379 26.23 18.16 -9.20
N PRO A 380 25.22 17.88 -10.05
CA PRO A 380 24.56 16.58 -10.10
C PRO A 380 25.12 15.71 -11.23
N GLN A 381 25.79 14.61 -10.91
CA GLN A 381 26.05 13.49 -11.83
C GLN A 381 25.98 12.15 -11.06
N PRO A 382 25.54 11.04 -11.68
CA PRO A 382 25.15 9.82 -10.98
C PRO A 382 26.28 8.76 -10.91
N TYR A 383 26.24 7.97 -9.83
CA TYR A 383 26.92 6.68 -9.60
C TYR A 383 28.43 6.55 -9.94
N ARG A 384 29.29 6.73 -8.92
CA ARG A 384 30.64 6.15 -8.90
C ARG A 384 30.60 4.80 -8.18
N SER A 385 30.99 3.72 -8.88
CA SER A 385 31.23 2.41 -8.27
C SER A 385 32.55 2.41 -7.50
N LEU A 386 32.51 2.13 -6.20
CA LEU A 386 33.71 1.86 -5.41
C LEU A 386 34.21 0.44 -5.71
N MET A 387 35.47 0.33 -6.17
CA MET A 387 36.23 -0.91 -6.13
C MET A 387 36.90 -1.01 -4.76
N MET A 388 36.73 -2.13 -4.06
CA MET A 388 37.64 -2.53 -2.99
C MET A 388 38.50 -3.71 -3.46
N PRO A 389 39.81 -3.72 -3.19
CA PRO A 389 40.65 -4.86 -3.50
C PRO A 389 40.31 -6.05 -2.59
N ALA A 390 40.50 -7.26 -3.11
CA ALA A 390 40.29 -8.50 -2.36
C ALA A 390 41.29 -8.60 -1.20
N GLN A 391 40.79 -8.67 0.04
CA GLN A 391 41.57 -9.07 1.20
C GLN A 391 41.24 -10.54 1.51
N HIS A 392 42.26 -11.32 1.87
CA HIS A 392 42.10 -12.69 2.36
C HIS A 392 41.21 -12.70 3.60
N PHE A 393 40.21 -13.60 3.63
CA PHE A 393 39.34 -13.79 4.78
C PHE A 393 39.94 -14.85 5.70
N GLU A 394 40.28 -14.47 6.93
CA GLU A 394 40.66 -15.41 7.99
C GLU A 394 39.41 -16.00 8.68
N PRO A 395 39.49 -17.22 9.25
CA PRO A 395 38.42 -17.79 10.07
C PRO A 395 38.08 -16.86 11.25
N GLY A 396 36.79 -16.60 11.48
CA GLY A 396 36.36 -15.68 12.53
C GLY A 396 34.85 -15.59 12.72
N ASP A 397 34.46 -14.95 13.82
CA ASP A 397 33.06 -14.64 14.13
C ASP A 397 32.64 -13.36 13.39
N PHE A 398 31.78 -13.51 12.38
CA PHE A 398 31.23 -12.38 11.64
C PHE A 398 29.90 -11.98 12.23
N THR A 399 29.78 -10.71 12.64
CA THR A 399 28.53 -10.14 13.13
C THR A 399 27.93 -9.25 12.06
N PHE A 400 26.70 -9.54 11.62
CA PHE A 400 25.94 -8.65 10.73
C PHE A 400 24.59 -8.35 11.35
N ARG A 401 23.95 -7.27 10.90
CA ARG A 401 22.59 -6.94 11.32
C ARG A 401 21.61 -7.35 10.23
N ASN A 402 20.60 -8.14 10.59
CA ASN A 402 19.55 -8.52 9.66
C ASN A 402 18.65 -7.32 9.33
N ARG A 403 17.71 -7.50 8.39
CA ARG A 403 16.76 -6.46 7.96
C ARG A 403 15.83 -5.91 9.06
N PHE A 404 15.86 -6.48 10.25
CA PHE A 404 15.13 -6.03 11.43
C PHE A 404 16.05 -5.35 12.46
N GLY A 405 17.31 -5.09 12.11
CA GLY A 405 18.31 -4.44 12.95
C GLY A 405 18.91 -5.33 14.04
N ARG A 406 18.58 -6.64 14.06
CA ARG A 406 19.13 -7.59 15.05
C ARG A 406 20.51 -8.06 14.61
N ALA A 407 21.47 -8.00 15.52
CA ALA A 407 22.80 -8.56 15.31
C ALA A 407 22.71 -10.09 15.32
N GLU A 408 23.18 -10.72 14.25
CA GLU A 408 23.34 -12.16 14.11
C GLU A 408 24.83 -12.45 13.92
N LYS A 409 25.31 -13.50 14.60
CA LYS A 409 26.68 -13.99 14.49
C LYS A 409 26.70 -15.24 13.63
N ILE A 410 27.52 -15.25 12.60
CA ILE A 410 27.89 -16.47 11.88
C ILE A 410 29.35 -16.74 12.21
N LYS A 411 29.60 -17.93 12.77
CA LYS A 411 30.94 -18.47 12.98
C LYS A 411 31.27 -19.34 11.78
N ILE A 412 32.30 -18.96 11.02
CA ILE A 412 32.80 -19.77 9.92
C ILE A 412 33.98 -20.57 10.46
N GLN A 413 33.80 -21.88 10.60
CA GLN A 413 34.88 -22.84 10.83
C GLN A 413 35.17 -23.53 9.50
N ILE A 414 36.45 -23.55 9.10
CA ILE A 414 36.94 -24.26 7.90
C ILE A 414 37.20 -25.71 8.27
#